data_AF-A0A9E1GK06-F1
#
_entry.id   AF-A0A9E1GK06-F1
#
_cell.length_a   1.000
_cell.length_b   1.000
_cell.length_c   1.000
_cell.angle_alpha   90.00
_cell.angle_beta   90.00
_cell.angle_gamma   90.00
#
_symmetry.space_group_name_H-M   'P 1'
#
loop_
_entity.id
_entity.type
_entity.pdbx_description
1 polymer ?
#
loop_
_entity_poly.entity_id
_entity_poly.type
_entity_poly.pdbx_seq_one_letter_code
_entity_poly.pdbx_strand_id
1 'polypeptide(L)'
;MNDETTRIAERYGITEKCSLLEHDLLGIDGVTSVEFDLNGFLDDIHQVIVLVGYKHNKIGSAWSVAGKIVEKALLYHDLNDSGDLIEDYGEHLYLVFNCGPSWPKKGEVEA
;
A
#
# COMPACT_ATOMS: atom_id res chain seq x y z
N MET A 1 -9.01 -2.68 -6.01
CA MET A 1 -9.31 -3.27 -4.68
C MET A 1 -10.38 -4.37 -4.78
N ASN A 2 -10.28 -5.42 -3.97
CA ASN A 2 -11.31 -6.47 -3.86
C ASN A 2 -12.43 -6.06 -2.88
N ASP A 3 -13.55 -6.78 -2.87
CA ASP A 3 -14.74 -6.45 -2.06
C ASP A 3 -14.47 -6.39 -0.55
N GLU A 4 -13.57 -7.24 -0.03
CA GLU A 4 -13.22 -7.27 1.39
C GLU A 4 -12.38 -6.06 1.77
N THR A 5 -11.33 -5.79 0.99
CA THR A 5 -10.48 -4.59 1.12
C THR A 5 -11.32 -3.32 1.06
N THR A 6 -12.27 -3.21 0.13
CA THR A 6 -13.17 -2.05 0.03
C THR A 6 -14.01 -1.87 1.30
N ARG A 7 -14.59 -2.95 1.83
CA ARG A 7 -15.38 -2.89 3.08
C ARG A 7 -14.55 -2.46 4.28
N ILE A 8 -13.30 -2.94 4.39
CA ILE A 8 -12.40 -2.52 5.47
C ILE A 8 -12.05 -1.04 5.27
N ALA A 9 -11.70 -0.62 4.06
CA ALA A 9 -11.35 0.76 3.79
C ALA A 9 -12.50 1.74 4.14
N GLU A 10 -13.73 1.38 3.80
CA GLU A 10 -14.93 2.14 4.17
C GLU A 10 -15.15 2.17 5.67
N ARG A 11 -15.06 1.02 6.35
CA ARG A 11 -15.25 0.89 7.80
C ARG A 11 -14.29 1.78 8.59
N TYR A 12 -13.06 1.92 8.12
CA TYR A 12 -12.03 2.73 8.77
C TYR A 12 -11.90 4.14 8.17
N GLY A 13 -12.71 4.51 7.17
CA GLY A 13 -12.66 5.83 6.55
C GLY A 13 -11.37 6.12 5.78
N ILE A 14 -10.71 5.09 5.25
CA ILE A 14 -9.42 5.19 4.53
C ILE A 14 -9.55 5.00 3.02
N THR A 15 -10.77 4.88 2.49
CA THR A 15 -11.04 4.68 1.05
C THR A 15 -10.33 5.70 0.16
N GLU A 16 -10.38 6.98 0.51
CA GLU A 16 -9.73 8.04 -0.26
C GLU A 16 -8.20 7.92 -0.23
N LYS A 17 -7.62 7.61 0.94
CA LYS A 17 -6.17 7.38 1.09
C LYS A 17 -5.68 6.21 0.26
N CYS A 18 -6.39 5.08 0.32
CA CYS A 18 -6.08 3.91 -0.51
C CYS A 18 -6.18 4.24 -2.00
N SER A 19 -7.20 5.00 -2.42
CA SER A 19 -7.39 5.38 -3.82
C SER A 19 -6.29 6.31 -4.34
N LEU A 20 -5.84 7.29 -3.54
CA LEU A 20 -4.74 8.18 -3.88
C LEU A 20 -3.41 7.43 -3.97
N LEU A 21 -3.14 6.52 -3.02
CA LEU A 21 -1.96 5.67 -3.04
C LEU A 21 -1.97 4.77 -4.29
N GLU A 22 -3.10 4.11 -4.58
CA GLU A 22 -3.27 3.26 -5.76
C GLU A 22 -2.95 4.02 -7.05
N HIS A 23 -3.55 5.20 -7.21
CA HIS A 23 -3.33 6.08 -8.35
C HIS A 23 -1.84 6.45 -8.51
N ASP A 24 -1.18 6.83 -7.43
CA ASP A 24 0.22 7.26 -7.46
C ASP A 24 1.19 6.11 -7.75
N LEU A 25 0.90 4.91 -7.27
CA LEU A 25 1.69 3.72 -7.52
C LEU A 25 1.49 3.21 -8.96
N LEU A 26 0.25 3.22 -9.48
CA LEU A 26 -0.03 2.89 -10.87
C LEU A 26 0.63 3.86 -11.86
N GLY A 27 0.91 5.10 -11.44
CA GLY A 27 1.66 6.08 -12.22
C GLY A 27 3.17 5.79 -12.34
N ILE A 28 3.71 4.80 -11.61
CA ILE A 28 5.11 4.40 -11.74
C ILE A 28 5.31 3.61 -13.03
N ASP A 29 6.25 4.04 -13.87
CA ASP A 29 6.56 3.32 -15.10
C ASP A 29 6.94 1.85 -14.84
N GLY A 30 6.28 0.95 -15.58
CA GLY A 30 6.42 -0.50 -15.45
C GLY A 30 5.53 -1.18 -14.41
N VAL A 31 4.83 -0.42 -13.55
CA VAL A 31 3.76 -0.97 -12.69
C VAL A 31 2.54 -1.30 -13.55
N THR A 32 1.85 -2.39 -13.20
CA THR A 32 0.72 -2.94 -13.96
C THR A 32 -0.52 -3.20 -13.14
N SER A 33 -0.37 -3.44 -11.83
CA SER A 33 -1.47 -3.62 -10.89
C SER A 33 -1.03 -3.19 -9.50
N VAL A 34 -2.01 -2.81 -8.69
CA VAL A 34 -1.83 -2.53 -7.26
C VAL A 34 -3.02 -3.18 -6.54
N GLU A 35 -2.72 -4.02 -5.57
CA GLU A 35 -3.70 -4.65 -4.70
C GLU A 35 -3.35 -4.33 -3.25
N PHE A 36 -4.36 -4.27 -2.40
CA PHE A 36 -4.19 -3.97 -0.98
C PHE A 36 -4.71 -5.12 -0.13
N ASP A 37 -3.96 -5.44 0.92
CA ASP A 37 -4.45 -6.20 2.07
C ASP A 37 -4.52 -5.25 3.28
N LEU A 38 -5.72 -5.16 3.86
CA LEU A 38 -6.04 -4.29 4.99
C LEU A 38 -6.53 -5.11 6.20
N ASN A 39 -6.39 -6.43 6.18
CA ASN A 39 -6.90 -7.32 7.24
C ASN A 39 -6.32 -6.99 8.61
N GLY A 40 -5.08 -6.48 8.66
CA GLY A 40 -4.46 -6.02 9.90
C GLY A 40 -5.32 -5.03 10.68
N PHE A 41 -6.10 -4.16 10.01
CA PHE A 41 -6.98 -3.20 10.68
C PHE A 41 -8.03 -3.88 11.56
N LEU A 42 -8.50 -5.09 11.19
CA LEU A 42 -9.46 -5.85 11.98
C LEU A 42 -8.88 -6.32 13.32
N ASP A 43 -7.57 -6.57 13.35
CA ASP A 43 -6.79 -7.01 14.50
C ASP A 43 -6.07 -5.85 15.23
N ASP A 44 -6.44 -4.60 14.94
CA ASP A 44 -5.80 -3.38 15.49
C ASP A 44 -4.32 -3.22 15.09
N ILE A 45 -3.90 -3.93 14.05
CA ILE A 45 -2.59 -3.82 13.41
C ILE A 45 -2.74 -2.84 12.25
N HIS A 46 -2.42 -1.57 12.50
CA HIS A 46 -2.58 -0.48 11.54
C HIS A 46 -1.50 -0.52 10.45
N GLN A 47 -1.57 -1.52 9.59
CA GLN A 47 -0.68 -1.74 8.46
C GLN A 47 -1.43 -1.70 7.13
N VAL A 48 -0.78 -1.13 6.12
CA VAL A 48 -1.22 -1.18 4.72
C VAL A 48 -0.24 -2.09 3.99
N ILE A 49 -0.73 -3.23 3.53
CA ILE A 49 0.04 -4.15 2.71
C ILE A 49 -0.32 -3.87 1.25
N VAL A 50 0.69 -3.75 0.39
CA VAL A 50 0.51 -3.59 -1.04
C VAL A 50 1.18 -4.71 -1.81
N LEU A 51 0.44 -5.27 -2.76
CA LEU A 51 0.97 -6.19 -3.77
C LEU A 51 0.97 -5.45 -5.12
N VAL A 52 2.17 -5.17 -5.63
CA VAL A 52 2.35 -4.35 -6.83
C VAL A 52 2.88 -5.21 -7.97
N GLY A 53 2.06 -5.44 -8.98
CA GLY A 53 2.46 -6.17 -10.17
C GLY A 53 3.29 -5.29 -11.10
N TYR A 54 4.37 -5.83 -11.67
CA TYR A 54 5.26 -5.09 -12.55
C TYR A 54 5.67 -5.90 -13.79
N LYS A 55 6.11 -5.22 -14.85
CA LYS A 55 6.60 -5.84 -16.08
C LYS A 55 8.11 -5.77 -16.20
N HIS A 56 8.77 -6.92 -16.03
CA HIS A 56 10.22 -7.10 -16.19
C HIS A 56 10.79 -6.49 -17.47
N ASN A 57 10.10 -6.63 -18.61
CA ASN A 57 10.58 -6.10 -19.89
C ASN A 57 10.41 -4.58 -20.04
N LYS A 58 9.76 -3.91 -19.09
CA LYS A 58 9.56 -2.45 -19.07
C LYS A 58 10.40 -1.75 -18.01
N ILE A 59 11.07 -2.50 -17.15
CA ILE A 59 11.85 -1.94 -16.03
C ILE A 59 13.29 -2.45 -16.08
N GLY A 60 14.22 -1.66 -15.55
CA GLY A 60 15.61 -2.11 -15.40
C GLY A 60 15.78 -3.13 -14.28
N SER A 61 15.07 -2.94 -13.16
CA SER A 61 15.14 -3.80 -11.97
C SER A 61 13.88 -3.65 -11.11
N ALA A 62 13.40 -4.75 -10.54
CA ALA A 62 12.30 -4.74 -9.56
C ALA A 62 12.63 -3.83 -8.36
N TRP A 63 13.90 -3.77 -7.94
CA TRP A 63 14.35 -2.88 -6.87
C TRP A 63 14.22 -1.40 -7.19
N SER A 64 14.31 -1.03 -8.47
CA SER A 64 14.05 0.36 -8.89
C SER A 64 12.57 0.72 -8.78
N VAL A 65 11.67 -0.25 -8.99
CA VAL A 65 10.23 -0.07 -8.77
C VAL A 65 9.95 -0.02 -7.27
N ALA A 66 10.50 -0.96 -6.49
CA ALA A 66 10.40 -0.99 -5.03
C ALA A 66 10.82 0.34 -4.40
N GLY A 67 11.96 0.91 -4.80
CA GLY A 67 12.43 2.20 -4.30
C GLY A 67 11.44 3.34 -4.56
N LYS A 68 10.81 3.39 -5.73
CA LYS A 68 9.79 4.40 -6.07
C LYS A 68 8.48 4.20 -5.30
N ILE A 69 8.09 2.94 -5.06
CA ILE A 69 6.91 2.62 -4.24
C ILE A 69 7.14 3.12 -2.81
N VAL A 70 8.29 2.79 -2.23
CA VAL A 70 8.68 3.23 -0.88
C VAL A 70 8.75 4.75 -0.79
N GLU A 71 9.43 5.40 -1.75
CA GLU A 71 9.49 6.86 -1.81
C GLU A 71 8.09 7.49 -1.80
N LYS A 72 7.18 6.99 -2.64
CA LYS A 72 5.81 7.51 -2.69
C LYS A 72 5.05 7.29 -1.40
N ALA A 73 5.06 6.07 -0.88
CA ALA A 73 4.38 5.69 0.36
C ALA A 73 4.84 6.57 1.53
N LEU A 74 6.15 6.72 1.72
CA LEU A 74 6.71 7.44 2.86
C LEU A 74 6.58 8.97 2.73
N LEU A 75 6.81 9.53 1.53
CA LEU A 75 6.87 10.99 1.37
C LEU A 75 5.50 11.64 1.12
N TYR A 76 4.56 10.94 0.48
CA TYR A 76 3.31 11.53 0.02
C TYR A 76 2.06 10.92 0.65
N HIS A 77 2.15 9.72 1.24
CA HIS A 77 1.00 9.00 1.77
C HIS A 77 1.04 8.79 3.27
N ASP A 78 1.97 9.43 3.98
CA ASP A 78 2.11 9.35 5.46
C ASP A 78 2.10 7.89 5.96
N LEU A 79 2.82 7.04 5.23
CA LEU A 79 3.13 5.69 5.64
C LEU A 79 4.56 5.66 6.21
N ASN A 80 4.85 4.64 7.00
CA ASN A 80 6.14 4.44 7.66
C ASN A 80 6.69 3.06 7.35
N ASP A 81 8.00 2.92 7.52
CA ASP A 81 8.68 1.62 7.46
C ASP A 81 8.06 0.65 8.46
N SER A 82 7.74 -0.56 7.99
CA SER A 82 7.27 -1.68 8.78
C SER A 82 8.41 -2.43 9.47
N GLY A 83 9.61 -2.38 8.90
CA GLY A 83 10.73 -3.25 9.23
C GLY A 83 10.68 -4.62 8.54
N ASP A 84 9.61 -4.91 7.80
CA ASP A 84 9.47 -6.13 7.01
C ASP A 84 10.32 -6.07 5.73
N LEU A 85 10.75 -7.24 5.27
CA LEU A 85 11.46 -7.33 3.99
C LEU A 85 10.49 -7.10 2.84
N ILE A 86 10.95 -6.38 1.82
CA ILE A 86 10.26 -6.35 0.53
C ILE A 86 10.48 -7.70 -0.14
N GLU A 87 9.40 -8.39 -0.45
CA GLU A 87 9.44 -9.69 -1.11
C GLU A 87 9.15 -9.53 -2.62
N ASP A 88 9.96 -10.19 -3.44
CA ASP A 88 9.79 -10.24 -4.89
C ASP A 88 9.33 -11.64 -5.30
N TYR A 89 8.10 -11.74 -5.80
CA TYR A 89 7.49 -12.97 -6.29
C TYR A 89 7.68 -13.18 -7.80
N GLY A 90 8.56 -12.41 -8.45
CA GLY A 90 8.93 -12.51 -9.85
C GLY A 90 7.96 -11.81 -10.81
N GLU A 91 6.73 -11.50 -10.41
CA GLU A 91 5.85 -10.61 -11.16
C GLU A 91 5.17 -9.55 -10.28
N HIS A 92 5.32 -9.70 -8.97
CA HIS A 92 4.72 -8.84 -7.96
C HIS A 92 5.74 -8.56 -6.86
N LEU A 93 5.73 -7.31 -6.39
CA LEU A 93 6.41 -6.92 -5.16
C LEU A 93 5.38 -6.87 -4.03
N TYR A 94 5.71 -7.50 -2.92
CA TYR A 94 4.94 -7.42 -1.68
C TYR A 94 5.65 -6.47 -0.71
N LEU A 95 4.94 -5.45 -0.26
CA LEU A 95 5.47 -4.44 0.67
C LEU A 95 4.47 -4.21 1.80
N VAL A 96 4.99 -4.11 3.02
CA VAL A 96 4.22 -3.81 4.23
C VAL A 96 4.60 -2.42 4.71
N PHE A 97 3.60 -1.61 5.05
CA PHE A 97 3.79 -0.28 5.62
C PHE A 97 3.03 -0.11 6.93
N ASN A 98 3.62 0.60 7.88
CA ASN A 98 2.92 1.07 9.07
C ASN A 98 2.17 2.37 8.77
N CYS A 99 0.95 2.50 9.27
CA CYS A 99 0.17 3.73 9.17
C CYS A 99 0.78 4.88 9.98
N GLY A 100 0.94 6.06 9.36
CA GLY A 100 1.32 7.30 10.04
C GLY A 100 0.15 7.99 10.75
N PRO A 101 0.38 9.16 11.37
CA PRO A 101 -0.61 9.85 12.20
C PRO A 101 -1.88 10.29 11.47
N SER A 102 -1.83 10.52 10.16
CA SER A 102 -2.99 10.91 9.38
C SER A 102 -3.90 9.74 9.03
N TRP A 103 -3.46 8.51 9.26
CA TRP A 103 -4.26 7.31 9.05
C TRP A 103 -5.04 6.99 10.35
N PRO A 104 -6.36 6.83 10.26
CA PRO A 104 -7.21 6.65 11.43
C PRO A 104 -6.85 5.39 12.19
N LYS A 105 -6.67 5.54 13.50
CA LYS A 105 -6.56 4.44 14.45
C LYS A 105 -7.93 4.10 15.02
N LYS A 106 -8.12 2.86 15.46
CA LYS A 106 -9.39 2.43 16.04
C LYS A 106 -9.72 3.32 17.26
N GLY A 107 -10.85 4.02 17.19
CA GLY A 107 -11.32 4.93 18.24
C GLY A 107 -11.41 6.42 17.88
N GLU A 108 -10.98 6.83 16.67
CA GLU A 108 -11.04 8.24 16.25
C GLU A 108 -12.23 8.58 15.32
N VAL A 109 -12.93 7.57 14.79
CA VAL A 109 -14.06 7.78 13.86
C VAL A 109 -15.41 7.94 14.59
N GLU A 110 -15.41 7.84 15.92
CA GLU A 110 -16.56 8.14 16.78
C GLU A 110 -16.17 9.25 17.79
N ALA A 111 -16.19 10.51 17.35
CA ALA A 111 -16.19 11.69 18.20
C ALA A 111 -17.14 12.76 17.63
#